data_AF-A0A9X5JNQ1-F1
#
_entry.id   AF-A0A9X5JNQ1-F1
#
_cell.length_a   1.000
_cell.length_b   1.000
_cell.length_c   1.000
_cell.angle_alpha   90.00
_cell.angle_beta   90.00
_cell.angle_gamma   90.00
#
_symmetry.space_group_name_H-M   'P 1'
#
loop_
_entity.id
_entity.type
_entity.pdbx_description
1 polymer ?
#
loop_
_entity_poly.entity_id
_entity_poly.type
_entity_poly.pdbx_seq_one_letter_code
_entity_poly.pdbx_strand_id
1 'polypeptide(L)' 'MATDMQNLFFSAKTLGFYSPDMTLPDDAIEVSPEVEAFLREVIVWGADSFTVSLTAASVTYPAAMADYVRTYNAPTTFGG' A
#
# COMPACT_ATOMS: atom_id res chain seq x y z
N MET A 1 -3.85 20.85 18.58
CA MET A 1 -4.80 20.52 17.51
C MET A 1 -4.30 19.21 16.93
N ALA A 2 -4.96 18.10 17.23
CA ALA A 2 -4.62 16.85 16.56
C ALA A 2 -5.03 17.02 15.11
N THR A 3 -4.05 17.04 14.20
CA THR A 3 -4.33 16.89 12.78
C THR A 3 -5.07 15.57 12.66
N ASP A 4 -6.37 15.62 12.39
CA ASP A 4 -7.15 14.47 11.97
C ASP A 4 -6.44 14.01 10.69
N MET A 5 -5.54 13.03 10.81
CA MET A 5 -4.90 12.41 9.65
C MET A 5 -6.01 11.62 8.98
N GLN A 6 -6.78 12.31 8.16
CA GLN A 6 -7.85 11.70 7.40
C GLN A 6 -7.25 10.55 6.61
N ASN A 7 -7.94 9.42 6.66
CA ASN A 7 -7.56 8.24 5.90
C ASN A 7 -7.45 8.62 4.41
N LEU A 8 -6.39 8.15 3.78
CA LEU A 8 -6.20 8.32 2.34
C LEU A 8 -6.82 7.16 1.59
N PHE A 9 -7.02 7.35 0.29
CA PHE A 9 -7.43 6.30 -0.62
C PHE A 9 -6.22 5.83 -1.44
N PHE A 10 -6.03 4.52 -1.52
CA PHE A 10 -4.97 3.90 -2.31
C PHE A 10 -5.53 3.23 -3.55
N SER A 11 -4.94 3.49 -4.72
CA SER A 11 -5.23 2.77 -5.97
C SER A 11 -4.05 1.86 -6.31
N ALA A 12 -4.32 0.56 -6.41
CA ALA A 12 -3.33 -0.43 -6.80
C ALA A 12 -2.98 -0.34 -8.30
N LYS A 13 -3.88 0.17 -9.14
CA LYS A 13 -3.61 0.35 -10.57
C LYS A 13 -2.66 1.51 -10.86
N THR A 14 -2.81 2.62 -10.13
CA THR A 14 -1.95 3.80 -10.33
C THR A 14 -0.78 3.84 -9.35
N LEU A 15 -0.76 2.96 -8.35
CA LEU A 15 0.18 2.96 -7.23
C LEU A 15 0.23 4.35 -6.55
N GLY A 16 -0.95 4.98 -6.43
CA GLY A 16 -1.12 6.35 -5.97
C GLY A 16 -1.96 6.45 -4.70
N PHE A 17 -1.71 7.52 -3.94
CA PHE A 17 -2.51 7.90 -2.77
C PHE A 17 -3.29 9.17 -3.06
N TYR A 18 -4.55 9.20 -2.65
CA TYR A 18 -5.51 10.26 -2.97
C TYR A 18 -6.21 10.73 -1.70
N SER A 19 -6.39 12.03 -1.56
CA SER A 19 -7.20 12.61 -0.49
C SER A 19 -8.70 12.45 -0.80
N PRO A 20 -9.57 12.38 0.23
CA PRO A 20 -11.03 12.30 0.05
C PRO A 20 -11.62 13.45 -0.80
N ASP A 21 -10.98 14.62 -0.80
CA ASP A 21 -11.43 15.79 -1.59
C ASP A 21 -11.04 15.72 -3.07
N MET A 22 -10.30 14.69 -3.49
CA MET A 22 -9.86 14.52 -4.88
C MET A 22 -10.81 13.63 -5.67
N THR A 23 -10.77 13.73 -7.00
CA THR A 23 -11.39 12.73 -7.86
C THR A 23 -10.66 11.40 -7.70
N LEU A 24 -11.36 10.42 -7.14
CA LEU A 24 -10.81 9.09 -6.86
C LEU A 24 -10.89 8.18 -8.10
N PRO A 25 -9.86 7.36 -8.34
CA PRO A 25 -9.96 6.20 -9.23
C PRO A 25 -11.05 5.21 -8.77
N ASP A 26 -11.65 4.47 -9.70
CA ASP A 26 -12.68 3.47 -9.39
C ASP A 26 -12.17 2.30 -8.51
N ASP A 27 -10.85 2.07 -8.50
CA ASP A 27 -10.20 1.02 -7.69
C ASP A 27 -9.60 1.57 -6.39
N ALA A 28 -9.82 2.85 -6.06
CA ALA A 28 -9.26 3.46 -4.88
C ALA A 28 -9.98 2.98 -3.61
N ILE A 29 -9.22 2.51 -2.62
CA ILE A 29 -9.72 1.94 -1.37
C ILE A 29 -9.20 2.78 -0.20
N GLU A 30 -10.07 3.12 0.75
CA GLU A 30 -9.68 3.81 1.98
C GLU A 30 -8.71 2.95 2.81
N VAL A 31 -7.63 3.56 3.30
CA VAL A 31 -6.59 2.90 4.10
C VAL A 31 -6.26 3.71 5.35
N SER A 32 -5.96 3.01 6.45
CA SER A 32 -5.45 3.64 7.67
C SER A 32 -4.03 4.19 7.44
N PRO A 33 -3.57 5.14 8.28
CA PRO A 33 -2.21 5.68 8.18
C PRO A 33 -1.10 4.62 8.29
N GLU A 34 -1.36 3.53 9.02
CA GLU A 34 -0.41 2.43 9.19
C GLU A 34 -0.33 1.57 7.93
N VAL A 35 -1.48 1.29 7.31
CA VAL A 35 -1.54 0.60 6.01
C VAL A 35 -0.91 1.46 4.93
N GLU A 36 -1.13 2.78 4.93
CA GLU A 36 -0.47 3.72 4.03
C GLU A 36 1.05 3.65 4.14
N ALA A 37 1.59 3.70 5.36
CA ALA A 37 3.03 3.63 5.59
C ALA A 37 3.63 2.32 5.05
N PHE A 38 2.96 1.20 5.29
CA PHE A 38 3.35 -0.10 4.72
C PHE A 38 3.32 -0.09 3.18
N LEU A 39 2.24 0.41 2.58
CA LEU A 39 2.09 0.46 1.12
C LEU A 39 3.19 1.31 0.47
N ARG A 40 3.55 2.45 1.07
CA ARG A 40 4.65 3.29 0.59
C ARG A 40 5.98 2.55 0.61
N GLU A 41 6.24 1.76 1.65
CA GLU A 41 7.46 0.96 1.74
C GLU A 41 7.52 -0.10 0.63
N VAL A 42 6.49 -0.93 0.51
CA VAL A 42 6.50 -2.05 -0.45
C VAL A 42 6.47 -1.61 -1.92
N ILE A 43 5.93 -0.42 -2.22
CA ILE A 43 6.04 0.20 -3.55
C ILE A 43 7.50 0.51 -3.89
N VAL A 44 8.28 1.02 -2.93
CA VAL A 44 9.73 1.28 -3.12
C VAL A 44 10.48 -0.03 -3.32
N TRP A 45 10.07 -1.11 -2.67
CA TRP A 45 10.60 -2.46 -2.90
C TRP A 45 10.24 -3.05 -4.27
N GLY A 46 9.30 -2.44 -5.00
CA GLY A 46 8.87 -2.90 -6.33
C GLY A 46 7.78 -3.96 -6.30
N ALA A 47 6.90 -3.96 -5.29
CA ALA A 47 5.70 -4.80 -5.28
C ALA A 47 4.83 -4.55 -6.53
N ASP A 48 4.25 -5.62 -7.09
CA ASP A 48 3.49 -5.56 -8.35
C ASP A 48 2.02 -5.93 -8.21
N SER A 49 1.65 -6.67 -7.16
CA SER A 49 0.27 -7.02 -6.87
C SER A 49 -0.07 -6.67 -5.42
N PHE A 50 -1.26 -6.12 -5.22
CA PHE A 50 -1.70 -5.56 -3.95
C PHE A 50 -3.10 -6.04 -3.63
N THR A 51 -3.30 -6.53 -2.41
CA THR A 51 -4.61 -6.82 -1.82
C THR A 51 -4.73 -5.94 -0.57
N VAL A 52 -5.65 -4.99 -0.58
CA VAL A 52 -5.71 -3.91 0.41
C VAL A 52 -7.10 -3.78 1.00
N SER A 53 -7.14 -3.47 2.29
CA SER A 53 -8.32 -3.11 3.05
C SER A 53 -7.98 -1.97 4.01
N LEU A 54 -8.98 -1.45 4.73
CA LEU A 54 -8.79 -0.33 5.65
C LEU A 54 -7.66 -0.54 6.68
N THR A 55 -7.53 -1.75 7.22
CA THR A 55 -6.60 -2.05 8.33
C THR A 55 -5.57 -3.15 8.01
N ALA A 56 -5.57 -3.69 6.79
CA ALA A 56 -4.66 -4.75 6.39
C ALA A 56 -4.30 -4.66 4.91
N ALA A 57 -3.08 -5.07 4.58
CA ALA A 57 -2.57 -5.16 3.21
C ALA A 57 -1.68 -6.39 3.02
N SER A 58 -1.73 -6.97 1.83
CA SER A 58 -0.81 -8.02 1.39
C SER A 58 -0.33 -7.68 -0.01
N VAL A 59 0.95 -7.96 -0.28
CA VAL A 59 1.59 -7.70 -1.55
C VAL A 59 2.39 -8.89 -2.04
N THR A 60 2.55 -8.98 -3.36
CA THR A 60 3.54 -9.84 -3.99
C THR A 60 4.56 -9.01 -4.75
N TYR A 61 5.73 -9.62 -4.96
CA TYR A 61 6.82 -9.04 -5.72
C TYR A 61 7.02 -9.84 -7.02
N PRO A 62 7.55 -9.19 -8.07
CA PRO A 62 7.91 -9.88 -9.30
C PRO A 62 8.85 -11.06 -9.03
N ALA A 63 8.65 -12.17 -9.73
CA ALA A 63 9.49 -13.37 -9.59
C ALA A 63 10.98 -13.09 -9.82
N ALA A 64 11.30 -12.12 -10.69
CA ALA A 64 12.66 -11.67 -10.95
C ALA A 64 13.36 -11.06 -9.71
N MET A 65 12.59 -10.61 -8.71
CA MET A 65 13.10 -10.03 -7.47
C MET A 65 13.03 -11.00 -6.28
N ALA A 66 12.66 -12.27 -6.49
CA ALA A 66 12.46 -13.23 -5.41
C ALA A 66 13.70 -13.41 -4.51
N ASP A 67 14.89 -13.53 -5.10
CA ASP A 67 16.15 -13.63 -4.33
C ASP A 67 16.45 -12.34 -3.57
N TYR A 68 16.20 -11.17 -4.16
CA TYR A 68 16.39 -9.87 -3.50
C TYR A 68 15.45 -9.72 -2.31
N VAL A 69 14.15 -9.90 -2.52
CA VAL A 69 13.10 -9.85 -1.50
C VAL A 69 13.41 -10.82 -0.36
N ARG A 70 13.83 -12.05 -0.67
CA ARG A 70 14.18 -13.05 0.32
C ARG A 70 15.45 -12.67 1.09
N THR A 71 16.49 -12.21 0.39
CA THR A 71 17.78 -11.85 1.00
C THR A 71 17.63 -10.71 1.98
N TYR A 72 16.80 -9.72 1.66
CA TYR A 72 16.60 -8.53 2.47
C TYR A 72 15.31 -8.55 3.31
N ASN A 73 14.59 -9.67 3.30
CA ASN A 73 13.35 -9.88 4.06
C ASN A 73 12.31 -8.76 3.83
N ALA A 74 12.03 -8.45 2.56
CA ALA A 74 11.11 -7.38 2.21
C ALA A 74 9.69 -7.65 2.76
N PRO A 75 8.98 -6.61 3.22
CA PRO A 75 7.65 -6.77 3.80
C PRO A 75 6.64 -7.27 2.76
N THR A 76 5.81 -8.24 3.13
CA THR A 76 4.79 -8.83 2.22
C THR A 76 3.37 -8.73 2.76
N THR A 77 3.21 -8.51 4.07
CA THR A 77 1.89 -8.40 4.72
C THR A 77 1.95 -7.41 5.87
N PHE A 78 0.85 -6.69 6.08
CA PHE A 78 0.60 -5.84 7.24
C PHE A 78 -0.86 -6.02 7.68
N GLY A 79 -1.09 -6.12 8.98
CA GLY A 79 -2.42 -6.36 9.54
C GLY A 79 -2.88 -7.82 9.40
N GLY A 80 -3.53 -8.32 10.46
CA GLY A 80 -4.03 -9.69 10.61
C GLY A 80 -4.76 -9.85 11.92
#